data_AF-A0A4R9C2E7-F1
#
_entry.id   AF-A0A4R9C2E7-F1
#
_cell.length_a   1.000
_cell.length_b   1.000
_cell.length_c   1.000
_cell.angle_alpha   90.00
_cell.angle_beta   90.00
_cell.angle_gamma   90.00
#
_symmetry.space_group_name_H-M   'P 1'
#
loop_
_entity.id
_entity.type
_entity.pdbx_description
1 polymer ?
#
loop_
_entity_poly.entity_id
_entity_poly.type
_entity_poly.pdbx_seq_one_letter_code
_entity_poly.pdbx_strand_id
1 'polypeptide(L)'
;MSGRNKYIRLAAYVLSAILLFGNTAIKYASELNQKLERAKSSLNSIDSDMNSRDDKINIYRNDISINKNKKNLINQDLNKLKIEKASLESQVNNINSNIRKILNKIYENEIQLMEIKQQKAENEKELNKVRFKIEKNTQLLKKRLEIMYKMGDAQKVEVLLSSENFNDFLSRNKMMAAITKNDKELIESLKGAKLKLDKLTTELNGQKKVLEITKKNLEKEKTELHKRKTEKGKLLDKIKKQEGQHLEKISQLDYFINDYESKINERISEKKTLQNKKASLELEISNIEKQITLETEAAKLAELRDKKEELENIETKSDSNKVVKNEVKSSFTSSSPLEYTINEFKWRGVIYWGGHKFTYYSESVLPGYGLSIPGRHISKLGYVTDKDGYIVLASNPSIAIGTVIDTPFGAKGKVYDRCESCTLDLFDVYIK
;
A
#
# COMPACT_ATOMS: atom_id res chain seq x y z
N MET A 1 40.88 14.36 23.99
CA MET A 1 42.07 15.16 23.62
C MET A 1 42.70 14.56 22.35
N SER A 2 42.00 14.60 21.22
CA SER A 2 42.08 15.66 20.19
C SER A 2 43.44 15.71 19.46
N GLY A 3 43.45 15.31 18.19
CA GLY A 3 44.66 15.23 17.34
C GLY A 3 45.35 16.56 17.05
N ARG A 4 44.69 17.70 17.30
CA ARG A 4 45.27 19.06 17.15
C ARG A 4 46.66 19.18 17.81
N ASN A 5 46.88 18.55 18.96
CA ASN A 5 48.16 18.61 19.67
C ASN A 5 49.30 17.82 19.01
N LYS A 6 49.03 16.90 18.07
CA LYS A 6 50.07 16.29 17.23
C LYS A 6 50.43 17.20 16.06
N TYR A 7 49.42 17.77 15.38
CA TYR A 7 49.65 18.64 14.21
C TYR A 7 50.43 19.92 14.55
N ILE A 8 50.13 20.56 15.69
CA ILE A 8 50.89 21.73 16.17
C ILE A 8 52.37 21.39 16.37
N ARG A 9 52.70 20.18 16.86
CA ARG A 9 54.09 19.75 17.06
C ARG A 9 54.80 19.45 15.74
N LEU A 10 54.13 18.82 14.78
CA LEU A 10 54.72 18.54 13.46
C LEU A 10 55.00 19.85 12.70
N ALA A 11 54.04 20.78 12.69
CA ALA A 11 54.21 22.11 12.09
C ALA A 11 55.33 22.92 12.76
N ALA A 12 55.47 22.85 14.09
CA ALA A 12 56.56 23.51 14.82
C ALA A 12 57.95 22.96 14.44
N TYR A 13 58.09 21.63 14.26
CA TYR A 13 59.35 21.03 13.82
C TYR A 13 59.74 21.39 12.38
N VAL A 14 58.76 21.59 11.50
CA VAL A 14 59.02 22.13 10.14
C VAL A 14 59.44 23.60 10.24
N LEU A 15 58.77 24.40 11.08
CA LEU A 15 59.11 25.81 11.30
C LEU A 15 60.52 26.02 11.87
N SER A 16 61.02 25.13 12.73
CA SER A 16 62.42 25.19 13.19
C SER A 16 63.45 24.89 12.09
N ALA A 17 63.08 24.09 11.07
CA ALA A 17 63.96 23.78 9.94
C ALA A 17 64.03 24.90 8.88
N ILE A 18 63.06 25.83 8.85
CA ILE A 18 63.01 26.92 7.85
C ILE A 18 64.22 27.88 7.95
N LEU A 19 64.89 27.95 9.10
CA LEU A 19 65.94 28.94 9.37
C LEU A 19 67.35 28.59 8.86
N LEU A 20 67.62 27.36 8.39
CA LEU A 20 68.99 26.88 8.16
C LEU A 20 69.29 26.18 6.82
N PHE A 21 68.31 25.96 5.93
CA PHE A 21 68.53 25.18 4.69
C PHE A 21 68.43 25.96 3.38
N GLY A 22 69.05 25.41 2.33
CA GLY A 22 69.03 25.95 0.98
C GLY A 22 67.64 26.02 0.32
N ASN A 23 67.51 26.93 -0.65
CA ASN A 23 66.25 27.40 -1.27
C ASN A 23 65.52 26.37 -2.19
N THR A 24 65.82 25.08 -2.04
CA THR A 24 65.25 23.95 -2.80
C THR A 24 64.53 22.96 -1.89
N ALA A 25 65.20 22.44 -0.85
CA ALA A 25 64.61 21.50 0.11
C ALA A 25 63.38 22.09 0.83
N ILE A 26 63.46 23.37 1.22
CA ILE A 26 62.35 24.13 1.84
C ILE A 26 61.11 24.15 0.93
N LYS A 27 61.29 24.23 -0.40
CA LYS A 27 60.18 24.25 -1.36
C LYS A 27 59.51 22.89 -1.48
N TYR A 28 60.29 21.81 -1.55
CA TYR A 28 59.76 20.44 -1.64
C TYR A 28 58.95 20.04 -0.39
N ALA A 29 59.49 20.31 0.80
CA ALA A 29 58.78 20.10 2.06
C ALA A 29 57.50 20.95 2.18
N SER A 30 57.51 22.19 1.69
CA SER A 30 56.33 23.06 1.62
C SER A 30 55.26 22.49 0.67
N GLU A 31 55.66 22.00 -0.51
CA GLU A 31 54.75 21.41 -1.49
C GLU A 31 54.09 20.11 -0.99
N LEU A 32 54.85 19.23 -0.32
CA LEU A 32 54.31 18.03 0.32
C LEU A 32 53.28 18.36 1.40
N ASN A 33 53.56 19.35 2.27
CA ASN A 33 52.59 19.80 3.27
C ASN A 33 51.34 20.42 2.61
N GLN A 34 51.49 21.18 1.52
CA GLN A 34 50.34 21.73 0.80
C GLN A 34 49.49 20.63 0.13
N LYS A 35 50.11 19.57 -0.40
CA LYS A 35 49.41 18.37 -0.90
C LYS A 35 48.66 17.65 0.23
N LEU A 36 49.30 17.46 1.38
CA LEU A 36 48.71 16.82 2.56
C LEU A 36 47.44 17.54 3.05
N GLU A 37 47.49 18.87 3.17
CA GLU A 37 46.33 19.66 3.61
C GLU A 37 45.21 19.72 2.56
N ARG A 38 45.53 19.74 1.25
CA ARG A 38 44.53 19.56 0.19
C ARG A 38 43.83 18.21 0.31
N ALA A 39 44.58 17.12 0.47
CA ALA A 39 44.01 15.78 0.62
C ALA A 39 43.16 15.66 1.89
N LYS A 40 43.61 16.18 3.04
CA LYS A 40 42.83 16.20 4.29
C LYS A 40 41.56 17.06 4.18
N SER A 41 41.61 18.19 3.48
CA SER A 41 40.42 19.00 3.16
C SER A 41 39.43 18.22 2.30
N SER A 42 39.90 17.54 1.25
CA SER A 42 39.08 16.67 0.40
C SER A 42 38.49 15.48 1.17
N LEU A 43 39.21 14.90 2.14
CA LEU A 43 38.71 13.83 3.02
C LEU A 43 37.53 14.32 3.87
N ASN A 44 37.69 15.46 4.55
CA ASN A 44 36.63 16.09 5.34
C ASN A 44 35.40 16.44 4.48
N SER A 45 35.63 16.88 3.23
CA SER A 45 34.55 17.13 2.28
C SER A 45 33.80 15.85 1.92
N ILE A 46 34.49 14.74 1.65
CA ILE A 46 33.87 13.43 1.37
C ILE A 46 33.05 12.93 2.56
N ASP A 47 33.54 13.06 3.79
CA ASP A 47 32.79 12.65 4.98
C ASP A 47 31.51 13.50 5.20
N SER A 48 31.58 14.82 4.98
CA SER A 48 30.38 15.67 4.97
C SER A 48 29.37 15.24 3.89
N ASP A 49 29.89 14.92 2.70
CA ASP A 49 29.10 14.42 1.57
C ASP A 49 28.42 13.06 1.90
N MET A 50 29.13 12.14 2.57
CA MET A 50 28.59 10.84 2.99
C MET A 50 27.52 10.99 4.07
N ASN A 51 27.71 11.88 5.05
CA ASN A 51 26.71 12.17 6.09
C ASN A 51 25.42 12.74 5.49
N SER A 52 25.53 13.72 4.56
CA SER A 52 24.37 14.31 3.88
C SER A 52 23.55 13.27 3.06
N ARG A 53 24.17 12.17 2.64
CA ARG A 53 23.48 11.06 1.97
C ARG A 53 22.79 10.12 2.96
N ASP A 54 23.38 9.87 4.13
CA ASP A 54 22.72 9.13 5.21
C ASP A 54 21.49 9.88 5.74
N ASP A 55 21.56 11.21 5.90
CA ASP A 55 20.42 12.05 6.28
C ASP A 55 19.25 11.89 5.29
N LYS A 56 19.53 11.99 3.98
CA LYS A 56 18.53 11.77 2.91
C LYS A 56 17.96 10.36 2.93
N ILE A 57 18.79 9.34 3.11
CA ILE A 57 18.35 7.94 3.24
C ILE A 57 17.41 7.78 4.44
N ASN A 58 17.72 8.41 5.58
CA ASN A 58 16.92 8.32 6.79
C ASN A 58 15.58 9.08 6.66
N ILE A 59 15.56 10.22 5.97
CA ILE A 59 14.32 10.92 5.58
C ILE A 59 13.44 10.00 4.72
N TYR A 60 13.96 9.43 3.63
CA TYR A 60 13.19 8.53 2.76
C TYR A 60 12.70 7.28 3.50
N ARG A 61 13.49 6.70 4.41
CA ARG A 61 13.05 5.59 5.28
C ARG A 61 11.87 5.98 6.18
N ASN A 62 11.91 7.19 6.74
CA ASN A 62 10.81 7.73 7.56
C ASN A 62 9.55 7.96 6.71
N ASP A 63 9.67 8.55 5.52
CA ASP A 63 8.54 8.79 4.62
C ASP A 63 7.90 7.48 4.11
N ILE A 64 8.72 6.44 3.84
CA ILE A 64 8.25 5.07 3.57
C ILE A 64 7.45 4.52 4.76
N SER A 65 7.96 4.67 6.00
CA SER A 65 7.26 4.23 7.22
C SER A 65 5.92 4.93 7.39
N ILE A 66 5.91 6.26 7.24
CA ILE A 66 4.70 7.10 7.28
C ILE A 66 3.69 6.66 6.20
N ASN A 67 4.12 6.39 4.97
CA ASN A 67 3.24 5.98 3.89
C ASN A 67 2.74 4.52 4.03
N LYS A 68 3.55 3.60 4.55
CA LYS A 68 3.12 2.24 4.92
C LYS A 68 2.08 2.27 6.06
N ASN A 69 2.24 3.15 7.04
CA ASN A 69 1.23 3.39 8.09
C ASN A 69 -0.08 3.98 7.53
N LYS A 70 -0.02 5.00 6.66
CA LYS A 70 -1.21 5.55 5.96
C LYS A 70 -1.94 4.46 5.15
N LYS A 71 -1.19 3.60 4.43
CA LYS A 71 -1.75 2.49 3.66
C LYS A 71 -2.45 1.46 4.56
N ASN A 72 -1.87 1.14 5.72
CA ASN A 72 -2.52 0.24 6.70
C ASN A 72 -3.83 0.82 7.26
N LEU A 73 -3.91 2.12 7.55
CA LEU A 73 -5.17 2.75 7.96
C LEU A 73 -6.24 2.66 6.86
N ILE A 74 -5.87 2.91 5.60
CA ILE A 74 -6.79 2.77 4.46
C ILE A 74 -7.22 1.30 4.25
N ASN A 75 -6.33 0.33 4.47
CA ASN A 75 -6.68 -1.10 4.44
C ASN A 75 -7.67 -1.46 5.57
N GLN A 76 -7.54 -0.87 6.76
CA GLN A 76 -8.52 -1.04 7.84
C GLN A 76 -9.88 -0.44 7.46
N ASP A 77 -9.91 0.73 6.83
CA ASP A 77 -11.15 1.35 6.36
C ASP A 77 -11.81 0.57 5.21
N LEU A 78 -11.04 -0.01 4.29
CA LEU A 78 -11.55 -0.97 3.29
C LEU A 78 -12.15 -2.23 3.94
N ASN A 79 -11.55 -2.73 5.01
CA ASN A 79 -12.11 -3.86 5.76
C ASN A 79 -13.43 -3.50 6.47
N LYS A 80 -13.56 -2.28 7.04
CA LYS A 80 -14.84 -1.77 7.54
C LYS A 80 -15.87 -1.64 6.41
N LEU A 81 -15.48 -1.07 5.27
CA LEU A 81 -16.32 -0.90 4.08
C LEU A 81 -16.81 -2.25 3.54
N LYS A 82 -16.00 -3.32 3.63
CA LYS A 82 -16.39 -4.69 3.27
C LYS A 82 -17.48 -5.25 4.20
N ILE A 83 -17.44 -4.93 5.49
CA ILE A 83 -18.49 -5.31 6.46
C ILE A 83 -19.77 -4.48 6.20
N GLU A 84 -19.64 -3.18 5.93
CA GLU A 84 -20.77 -2.33 5.51
C GLU A 84 -21.40 -2.86 4.22
N LYS A 85 -20.61 -3.28 3.23
CA LYS A 85 -21.06 -3.85 1.95
C LYS A 85 -21.94 -5.09 2.15
N ALA A 86 -21.58 -6.00 3.07
CA ALA A 86 -22.41 -7.15 3.42
C ALA A 86 -23.74 -6.75 4.13
N SER A 87 -23.73 -5.73 4.99
CA SER A 87 -24.95 -5.16 5.57
C SER A 87 -25.85 -4.52 4.51
N LEU A 88 -25.24 -3.83 3.54
CA LEU A 88 -25.93 -3.17 2.43
C LEU A 88 -26.48 -4.18 1.40
N GLU A 89 -25.86 -5.35 1.23
CA GLU A 89 -26.43 -6.46 0.45
C GLU A 89 -27.76 -6.94 1.05
N SER A 90 -27.87 -7.03 2.38
CA SER A 90 -29.15 -7.30 3.06
C SER A 90 -30.21 -6.21 2.77
N GLN A 91 -29.81 -4.93 2.82
CA GLN A 91 -30.69 -3.80 2.48
C GLN A 91 -31.12 -3.83 1.01
N VAL A 92 -30.21 -4.11 0.08
CA VAL A 92 -30.50 -4.29 -1.36
C VAL A 92 -31.45 -5.46 -1.57
N ASN A 93 -31.29 -6.57 -0.84
CA ASN A 93 -32.19 -7.72 -0.91
C ASN A 93 -33.60 -7.41 -0.37
N ASN A 94 -33.71 -6.61 0.69
CA ASN A 94 -34.99 -6.06 1.16
C ASN A 94 -35.64 -5.16 0.09
N ILE A 95 -34.89 -4.21 -0.49
CA ILE A 95 -35.37 -3.35 -1.58
C ILE A 95 -35.79 -4.19 -2.81
N ASN A 96 -35.03 -5.23 -3.19
CA ASN A 96 -35.39 -6.17 -4.26
C ASN A 96 -36.68 -6.96 -3.94
N SER A 97 -36.92 -7.30 -2.67
CA SER A 97 -38.16 -7.93 -2.22
C SER A 97 -39.35 -6.97 -2.36
N ASN A 98 -39.19 -5.72 -1.93
CA ASN A 98 -40.24 -4.70 -2.03
C ASN A 98 -40.53 -4.30 -3.49
N ILE A 99 -39.49 -4.20 -4.34
CA ILE A 99 -39.65 -4.01 -5.79
C ILE A 99 -40.50 -5.14 -6.41
N ARG A 100 -40.26 -6.41 -6.04
CA ARG A 100 -41.09 -7.53 -6.52
C ARG A 100 -42.54 -7.42 -6.05
N LYS A 101 -42.79 -7.10 -4.77
CA LYS A 101 -44.15 -6.87 -4.25
C LYS A 101 -44.87 -5.73 -4.98
N ILE A 102 -44.18 -4.63 -5.27
CA ILE A 102 -44.72 -3.47 -6.00
C ILE A 102 -45.03 -3.86 -7.46
N LEU A 103 -44.15 -4.63 -8.13
CA LEU A 103 -44.38 -5.10 -9.50
C LEU A 103 -45.60 -6.04 -9.59
N ASN A 104 -45.79 -6.95 -8.64
CA ASN A 104 -46.97 -7.81 -8.58
C ASN A 104 -48.26 -6.97 -8.47
N LYS A 105 -48.31 -6.01 -7.53
CA LYS A 105 -49.44 -5.08 -7.41
C LYS A 105 -49.69 -4.28 -8.69
N ILE A 106 -48.64 -3.82 -9.39
CA ILE A 106 -48.79 -3.08 -10.65
C ILE A 106 -49.51 -3.97 -11.67
N TYR A 107 -49.09 -5.23 -11.81
CA TYR A 107 -49.71 -6.22 -12.69
C TYR A 107 -51.17 -6.53 -12.29
N GLU A 108 -51.44 -6.75 -11.00
CA GLU A 108 -52.80 -6.94 -10.45
C GLU A 108 -53.73 -5.75 -10.75
N ASN A 109 -53.26 -4.51 -10.53
CA ASN A 109 -54.00 -3.29 -10.86
C ASN A 109 -54.21 -3.15 -12.38
N GLU A 110 -53.24 -3.53 -13.22
CA GLU A 110 -53.36 -3.43 -14.68
C GLU A 110 -54.33 -4.46 -15.27
N ILE A 111 -54.43 -5.67 -14.69
CA ILE A 111 -55.49 -6.65 -14.98
C ILE A 111 -56.87 -6.09 -14.58
N GLN A 112 -57.04 -5.63 -13.34
CA GLN A 112 -58.31 -5.07 -12.87
C GLN A 112 -58.75 -3.88 -13.73
N LEU A 113 -57.83 -3.02 -14.16
CA LEU A 113 -58.11 -1.93 -15.10
C LEU A 113 -58.51 -2.41 -16.50
N MET A 114 -58.15 -3.62 -16.91
CA MET A 114 -58.60 -4.21 -18.18
C MET A 114 -60.03 -4.74 -18.03
N GLU A 115 -60.28 -5.55 -17.00
CA GLU A 115 -61.58 -6.16 -16.68
C GLU A 115 -62.67 -5.08 -16.48
N ILE A 116 -62.40 -4.07 -15.66
CA ILE A 116 -63.34 -2.97 -15.38
C ILE A 116 -63.65 -2.16 -16.65
N LYS A 117 -62.68 -1.97 -17.55
CA LYS A 117 -62.93 -1.30 -18.85
C LYS A 117 -63.84 -2.12 -19.75
N GLN A 118 -63.62 -3.44 -19.82
CA GLN A 118 -64.44 -4.34 -20.63
C GLN A 118 -65.88 -4.37 -20.12
N GLN A 119 -66.08 -4.71 -18.84
CA GLN A 119 -67.41 -4.76 -18.22
C GLN A 119 -68.17 -3.43 -18.36
N LYS A 120 -67.47 -2.30 -18.18
CA LYS A 120 -68.04 -0.96 -18.38
C LYS A 120 -68.51 -0.73 -19.82
N ALA A 121 -67.73 -1.15 -20.83
CA ALA A 121 -68.09 -1.00 -22.23
C ALA A 121 -69.29 -1.89 -22.62
N GLU A 122 -69.35 -3.11 -22.09
CA GLU A 122 -70.48 -4.03 -22.24
C GLU A 122 -71.77 -3.46 -21.59
N ASN A 123 -71.65 -2.93 -20.37
CA ASN A 123 -72.75 -2.27 -19.66
C ASN A 123 -73.21 -0.97 -20.35
N GLU A 124 -72.31 -0.16 -20.91
CA GLU A 124 -72.69 1.03 -21.70
C GLU A 124 -73.42 0.65 -23.00
N LYS A 125 -72.99 -0.44 -23.66
CA LYS A 125 -73.68 -0.99 -24.84
C LYS A 125 -75.08 -1.49 -24.49
N GLU A 126 -75.25 -2.18 -23.35
CA GLU A 126 -76.56 -2.68 -22.91
C GLU A 126 -77.48 -1.56 -22.40
N LEU A 127 -76.94 -0.57 -21.68
CA LEU A 127 -77.67 0.63 -21.24
C LEU A 127 -78.32 1.34 -22.43
N ASN A 128 -77.58 1.50 -23.53
CA ASN A 128 -78.08 2.16 -24.74
C ASN A 128 -79.20 1.35 -25.43
N LYS A 129 -79.12 0.02 -25.49
CA LYS A 129 -80.25 -0.83 -25.96
C LYS A 129 -81.50 -0.65 -25.09
N VAL A 130 -81.32 -0.63 -23.76
CA VAL A 130 -82.41 -0.47 -22.80
C VAL A 130 -83.07 0.91 -22.95
N ARG A 131 -82.28 1.99 -23.08
CA ARG A 131 -82.79 3.35 -23.37
C ARG A 131 -83.62 3.39 -24.64
N PHE A 132 -83.10 2.86 -25.75
CA PHE A 132 -83.82 2.82 -27.03
C PHE A 132 -85.13 2.02 -26.95
N LYS A 133 -85.13 0.87 -26.25
CA LYS A 133 -86.36 0.09 -26.03
C LYS A 133 -87.39 0.86 -25.18
N ILE A 134 -86.95 1.55 -24.11
CA ILE A 134 -87.83 2.39 -23.29
C ILE A 134 -88.44 3.51 -24.14
N GLU A 135 -87.63 4.23 -24.91
CA GLU A 135 -88.09 5.35 -25.73
C GLU A 135 -89.15 4.89 -26.76
N LYS A 136 -88.82 3.88 -27.57
CA LYS A 136 -89.74 3.31 -28.58
C LYS A 136 -91.06 2.84 -27.97
N ASN A 137 -91.00 2.12 -26.84
CA ASN A 137 -92.19 1.60 -26.17
C ASN A 137 -92.99 2.73 -25.49
N THR A 138 -92.34 3.78 -24.97
CA THR A 138 -93.00 4.95 -24.37
C THR A 138 -93.73 5.78 -25.43
N GLN A 139 -93.12 5.98 -26.60
CA GLN A 139 -93.78 6.63 -27.74
C GLN A 139 -95.00 5.84 -28.22
N LEU A 140 -94.91 4.51 -28.29
CA LEU A 140 -96.04 3.63 -28.65
C LEU A 140 -97.18 3.72 -27.62
N LEU A 141 -96.84 3.60 -26.32
CA LEU A 141 -97.82 3.70 -25.24
C LEU A 141 -98.49 5.09 -25.22
N LYS A 142 -97.74 6.18 -25.41
CA LYS A 142 -98.31 7.54 -25.51
C LYS A 142 -99.37 7.62 -26.61
N LYS A 143 -99.08 7.13 -27.81
CA LYS A 143 -100.04 7.13 -28.94
C LYS A 143 -101.29 6.31 -28.63
N ARG A 144 -101.15 5.13 -27.99
CA ARG A 144 -102.29 4.28 -27.60
C ARG A 144 -103.14 4.94 -26.52
N LEU A 145 -102.53 5.50 -25.47
CA LEU A 145 -103.23 6.25 -24.42
C LEU A 145 -103.97 7.48 -24.96
N GLU A 146 -103.39 8.21 -25.91
CA GLU A 146 -104.03 9.36 -26.56
C GLU A 146 -105.30 8.95 -27.33
N ILE A 147 -105.27 7.82 -28.04
CA ILE A 147 -106.44 7.25 -28.73
C ILE A 147 -107.49 6.77 -27.71
N MET A 148 -107.07 6.01 -26.69
CA MET A 148 -107.97 5.51 -25.63
C MET A 148 -108.66 6.63 -24.85
N TYR A 149 -107.99 7.77 -24.67
CA TYR A 149 -108.56 8.96 -24.04
C TYR A 149 -109.56 9.66 -24.96
N LYS A 150 -109.23 9.85 -26.25
CA LYS A 150 -110.13 10.48 -27.23
C LYS A 150 -111.41 9.68 -27.48
N MET A 151 -111.37 8.34 -27.35
CA MET A 151 -112.56 7.50 -27.42
C MET A 151 -113.44 7.59 -26.16
N GLY A 152 -112.84 7.80 -24.98
CA GLY A 152 -113.56 7.63 -23.71
C GLY A 152 -114.12 6.21 -23.53
N ASP A 153 -114.99 6.01 -22.55
CA ASP A 153 -115.58 4.69 -22.28
C ASP A 153 -116.91 4.45 -22.99
N ALA A 154 -117.70 5.51 -23.25
CA ALA A 154 -118.96 5.41 -24.00
C ALA A 154 -118.75 4.88 -25.43
N GLN A 155 -117.77 5.43 -26.18
CA GLN A 155 -117.53 4.99 -27.55
C GLN A 155 -116.94 3.57 -27.63
N LYS A 156 -116.34 3.03 -26.56
CA LYS A 156 -115.92 1.62 -26.52
C LYS A 156 -117.12 0.68 -26.48
N VAL A 157 -118.17 1.05 -25.72
CA VAL A 157 -119.44 0.33 -25.70
C VAL A 157 -120.15 0.50 -27.04
N GLU A 158 -120.14 1.70 -27.63
CA GLU A 158 -120.70 1.98 -28.95
C GLU A 158 -120.02 1.18 -30.08
N VAL A 159 -118.68 1.05 -30.08
CA VAL A 159 -117.91 0.21 -31.03
C VAL A 159 -118.24 -1.28 -30.89
N LEU A 160 -118.66 -1.74 -29.71
CA LEU A 160 -119.15 -3.11 -29.50
C LEU A 160 -120.61 -3.26 -29.94
N LEU A 161 -121.50 -2.32 -29.60
CA LEU A 161 -122.93 -2.38 -29.94
C LEU A 161 -123.22 -2.10 -31.43
N SER A 162 -122.33 -1.40 -32.13
CA SER A 162 -122.37 -1.20 -33.59
C SER A 162 -121.86 -2.42 -34.38
N SER A 163 -121.96 -3.61 -33.81
CA SER A 163 -121.66 -4.88 -34.48
C SER A 163 -122.83 -5.34 -35.35
N GLU A 164 -122.55 -5.80 -36.57
CA GLU A 164 -123.60 -6.22 -37.52
C GLU A 164 -124.33 -7.50 -37.09
N ASN A 165 -123.66 -8.35 -36.30
CA ASN A 165 -124.18 -9.62 -35.81
C ASN A 165 -123.36 -10.12 -34.60
N PHE A 166 -123.84 -11.19 -33.94
CA PHE A 166 -123.21 -11.76 -32.75
C PHE A 166 -121.77 -12.27 -32.96
N ASN A 167 -121.41 -12.69 -34.18
CA ASN A 167 -120.06 -13.19 -34.48
C ASN A 167 -119.06 -12.04 -34.69
N ASP A 168 -119.50 -10.93 -35.28
CA ASP A 168 -118.78 -9.65 -35.31
C ASP A 168 -118.59 -9.11 -33.87
N PHE A 169 -119.65 -9.04 -33.06
CA PHE A 169 -119.58 -8.65 -31.64
C PHE A 169 -118.50 -9.42 -30.87
N LEU A 170 -118.52 -10.76 -30.98
CA LEU A 170 -117.55 -11.64 -30.32
C LEU A 170 -116.12 -11.41 -30.84
N SER A 171 -115.97 -11.07 -32.12
CA SER A 171 -114.66 -10.77 -32.74
C SER A 171 -114.10 -9.43 -32.27
N ARG A 172 -114.92 -8.36 -32.23
CA ARG A 172 -114.55 -7.05 -31.67
C ARG A 172 -114.20 -7.13 -30.19
N ASN A 173 -114.97 -7.89 -29.40
CA ASN A 173 -114.68 -8.13 -27.98
C ASN A 173 -113.33 -8.86 -27.79
N LYS A 174 -113.07 -9.93 -28.54
CA LYS A 174 -111.76 -10.62 -28.54
C LYS A 174 -110.61 -9.67 -28.93
N MET A 175 -110.82 -8.79 -29.90
CA MET A 175 -109.83 -7.79 -30.32
C MET A 175 -109.55 -6.75 -29.22
N MET A 176 -110.58 -6.21 -28.56
CA MET A 176 -110.43 -5.30 -27.40
C MET A 176 -109.71 -5.96 -26.22
N ALA A 177 -110.02 -7.23 -25.92
CA ALA A 177 -109.32 -7.99 -24.89
C ALA A 177 -107.84 -8.22 -25.24
N ALA A 178 -107.53 -8.54 -26.51
CA ALA A 178 -106.15 -8.71 -26.98
C ALA A 178 -105.34 -7.39 -26.94
N ILE A 179 -105.96 -6.27 -27.34
CA ILE A 179 -105.37 -4.92 -27.24
C ILE A 179 -105.04 -4.59 -25.77
N THR A 180 -106.00 -4.79 -24.86
CA THR A 180 -105.84 -4.51 -23.42
C THR A 180 -104.77 -5.38 -22.78
N LYS A 181 -104.72 -6.68 -23.12
CA LYS A 181 -103.65 -7.59 -22.70
C LYS A 181 -102.28 -7.09 -23.17
N ASN A 182 -102.17 -6.69 -24.44
CA ASN A 182 -100.93 -6.20 -25.03
C ASN A 182 -100.47 -4.85 -24.44
N ASP A 183 -101.38 -3.95 -24.07
CA ASP A 183 -101.03 -2.72 -23.32
C ASP A 183 -100.51 -3.04 -21.91
N LYS A 184 -101.11 -4.01 -21.21
CA LYS A 184 -100.60 -4.48 -19.91
C LYS A 184 -99.19 -5.07 -20.04
N GLU A 185 -98.95 -5.90 -21.04
CA GLU A 185 -97.62 -6.46 -21.35
C GLU A 185 -96.60 -5.37 -21.73
N LEU A 186 -97.02 -4.33 -22.47
CA LEU A 186 -96.20 -3.17 -22.82
C LEU A 186 -95.80 -2.36 -21.57
N ILE A 187 -96.74 -2.13 -20.65
CA ILE A 187 -96.52 -1.44 -19.37
C ILE A 187 -95.56 -2.23 -18.46
N GLU A 188 -95.76 -3.54 -18.30
CA GLU A 188 -94.84 -4.38 -17.52
C GLU A 188 -93.45 -4.46 -18.17
N SER A 189 -93.36 -4.54 -19.51
CA SER A 189 -92.07 -4.46 -20.20
C SER A 189 -91.39 -3.10 -20.04
N LEU A 190 -92.13 -1.99 -19.85
CA LEU A 190 -91.57 -0.67 -19.58
C LEU A 190 -91.08 -0.56 -18.13
N LYS A 191 -91.85 -1.05 -17.16
CA LYS A 191 -91.42 -1.15 -15.74
C LYS A 191 -90.13 -1.97 -15.62
N GLY A 192 -90.09 -3.17 -16.19
CA GLY A 192 -88.91 -4.04 -16.18
C GLY A 192 -87.70 -3.43 -16.87
N ALA A 193 -87.91 -2.72 -17.99
CA ALA A 193 -86.83 -2.00 -18.68
C ALA A 193 -86.29 -0.84 -17.85
N LYS A 194 -87.16 -0.07 -17.16
CA LYS A 194 -86.74 1.01 -16.26
C LYS A 194 -85.93 0.48 -15.07
N LEU A 195 -86.38 -0.59 -14.42
CA LEU A 195 -85.62 -1.26 -13.36
C LEU A 195 -84.24 -1.75 -13.84
N LYS A 196 -84.11 -2.21 -15.10
CA LYS A 196 -82.81 -2.56 -15.70
C LYS A 196 -81.95 -1.33 -15.99
N LEU A 197 -82.55 -0.23 -16.44
CA LEU A 197 -81.87 1.06 -16.66
C LEU A 197 -81.25 1.60 -15.37
N ASP A 198 -82.02 1.57 -14.28
CA ASP A 198 -81.61 2.10 -12.98
C ASP A 198 -80.46 1.26 -12.37
N LYS A 199 -80.54 -0.08 -12.50
CA LYS A 199 -79.45 -1.00 -12.13
C LYS A 199 -78.17 -0.74 -12.93
N LEU A 200 -78.23 -0.75 -14.27
CA LEU A 200 -77.06 -0.51 -15.12
C LEU A 200 -76.45 0.89 -14.89
N THR A 201 -77.27 1.91 -14.64
CA THR A 201 -76.79 3.26 -14.33
C THR A 201 -76.05 3.29 -12.99
N THR A 202 -76.54 2.57 -11.98
CA THR A 202 -75.89 2.43 -10.67
C THR A 202 -74.57 1.68 -10.78
N GLU A 203 -74.57 0.56 -11.50
CA GLU A 203 -73.39 -0.30 -11.71
C GLU A 203 -72.27 0.43 -12.47
N LEU A 204 -72.60 1.13 -13.56
CA LEU A 204 -71.66 1.95 -14.32
C LEU A 204 -71.04 3.09 -13.48
N ASN A 205 -71.81 3.66 -12.55
CA ASN A 205 -71.30 4.68 -11.63
C ASN A 205 -70.41 4.08 -10.53
N GLY A 206 -70.64 2.82 -10.13
CA GLY A 206 -69.71 2.04 -9.32
C GLY A 206 -68.40 1.76 -10.07
N GLN A 207 -68.49 1.16 -11.27
CA GLN A 207 -67.35 0.83 -12.12
C GLN A 207 -66.46 2.05 -12.42
N LYS A 208 -67.03 3.24 -12.65
CA LYS A 208 -66.28 4.50 -12.80
C LYS A 208 -65.45 4.85 -11.55
N LYS A 209 -66.02 4.73 -10.34
CA LYS A 209 -65.32 5.01 -9.08
C LYS A 209 -64.17 4.03 -8.83
N VAL A 210 -64.41 2.73 -9.06
CA VAL A 210 -63.36 1.71 -8.91
C VAL A 210 -62.23 1.96 -9.92
N LEU A 211 -62.56 2.22 -11.19
CA LEU A 211 -61.58 2.56 -12.24
C LEU A 211 -60.68 3.75 -11.85
N GLU A 212 -61.24 4.79 -11.23
CA GLU A 212 -60.48 5.95 -10.75
C GLU A 212 -59.55 5.59 -9.58
N ILE A 213 -60.04 4.81 -8.62
CA ILE A 213 -59.27 4.35 -7.46
C ILE A 213 -58.10 3.45 -7.90
N THR A 214 -58.36 2.46 -8.77
CA THR A 214 -57.33 1.53 -9.27
C THR A 214 -56.28 2.28 -10.10
N LYS A 215 -56.66 3.28 -10.93
CA LYS A 215 -55.69 4.19 -11.58
C LYS A 215 -54.83 4.93 -10.57
N LYS A 216 -55.45 5.53 -9.54
CA LYS A 216 -54.75 6.30 -8.49
C LYS A 216 -53.81 5.43 -7.66
N ASN A 217 -54.12 4.15 -7.49
CA ASN A 217 -53.24 3.18 -6.83
C ASN A 217 -52.09 2.72 -7.75
N LEU A 218 -52.37 2.46 -9.04
CA LEU A 218 -51.35 2.11 -10.03
C LEU A 218 -50.23 3.17 -10.11
N GLU A 219 -50.58 4.45 -10.16
CA GLU A 219 -49.58 5.53 -10.23
C GLU A 219 -48.82 5.75 -8.91
N LYS A 220 -49.42 5.44 -7.75
CA LYS A 220 -48.69 5.38 -6.46
C LYS A 220 -47.65 4.25 -6.45
N GLU A 221 -48.02 3.05 -6.89
CA GLU A 221 -47.09 1.91 -6.93
C GLU A 221 -45.98 2.14 -7.98
N LYS A 222 -46.29 2.76 -9.14
CA LYS A 222 -45.27 3.18 -10.13
C LYS A 222 -44.30 4.24 -9.61
N THR A 223 -44.78 5.23 -8.86
CA THR A 223 -43.92 6.26 -8.26
C THR A 223 -43.05 5.71 -7.13
N GLU A 224 -43.58 4.86 -6.25
CA GLU A 224 -42.78 4.16 -5.22
C GLU A 224 -41.78 3.19 -5.87
N LEU A 225 -42.12 2.50 -6.96
CA LEU A 225 -41.19 1.66 -7.74
C LEU A 225 -39.97 2.46 -8.22
N HIS A 226 -40.19 3.65 -8.80
CA HIS A 226 -39.10 4.54 -9.25
C HIS A 226 -38.25 5.04 -8.08
N LYS A 227 -38.88 5.38 -6.96
CA LYS A 227 -38.17 5.77 -5.72
C LYS A 227 -37.29 4.63 -5.19
N ARG A 228 -37.78 3.38 -5.14
CA ARG A 228 -37.00 2.20 -4.69
C ARG A 228 -35.88 1.82 -5.65
N LYS A 229 -36.07 1.95 -6.97
CA LYS A 229 -34.99 1.80 -7.95
C LYS A 229 -33.89 2.85 -7.75
N THR A 230 -34.28 4.11 -7.50
CA THR A 230 -33.35 5.24 -7.25
C THR A 230 -32.58 5.06 -5.93
N GLU A 231 -33.26 4.65 -4.87
CA GLU A 231 -32.68 4.34 -3.55
C GLU A 231 -31.60 3.25 -3.67
N LYS A 232 -31.92 2.13 -4.34
CA LYS A 232 -30.97 1.04 -4.63
C LYS A 232 -29.75 1.53 -5.42
N GLY A 233 -29.93 2.36 -6.44
CA GLY A 233 -28.83 2.92 -7.24
C GLY A 233 -27.84 3.71 -6.39
N LYS A 234 -28.36 4.75 -5.69
CA LYS A 234 -27.56 5.60 -4.79
C LYS A 234 -26.77 4.81 -3.74
N LEU A 235 -27.36 3.74 -3.20
CA LEU A 235 -26.72 2.87 -2.21
C LEU A 235 -25.48 2.16 -2.78
N LEU A 236 -25.60 1.59 -3.99
CA LEU A 236 -24.53 0.86 -4.67
C LEU A 236 -23.43 1.80 -5.17
N ASP A 237 -23.80 2.96 -5.71
CA ASP A 237 -22.85 3.93 -6.25
C ASP A 237 -22.00 4.60 -5.16
N LYS A 238 -22.57 4.82 -3.96
CA LYS A 238 -21.83 5.31 -2.78
C LYS A 238 -20.66 4.37 -2.44
N ILE A 239 -20.93 3.06 -2.31
CA ILE A 239 -19.91 2.06 -1.96
C ILE A 239 -18.85 1.94 -3.05
N LYS A 240 -19.25 1.84 -4.33
CA LYS A 240 -18.29 1.81 -5.45
C LYS A 240 -17.36 3.03 -5.45
N LYS A 241 -17.89 4.23 -5.16
CA LYS A 241 -17.09 5.45 -5.09
C LYS A 241 -16.09 5.43 -3.94
N GLN A 242 -16.52 5.03 -2.73
CA GLN A 242 -15.62 4.89 -1.58
C GLN A 242 -14.54 3.84 -1.83
N GLU A 243 -14.92 2.66 -2.33
CA GLU A 243 -14.01 1.54 -2.66
C GLU A 243 -12.95 1.98 -3.68
N GLY A 244 -13.36 2.67 -4.77
CA GLY A 244 -12.46 3.24 -5.76
C GLY A 244 -11.50 4.31 -5.20
N GLN A 245 -12.00 5.25 -4.40
CA GLN A 245 -11.19 6.32 -3.80
C GLN A 245 -10.13 5.79 -2.83
N HIS A 246 -10.43 4.72 -2.07
CA HIS A 246 -9.45 4.07 -1.21
C HIS A 246 -8.39 3.31 -2.02
N LEU A 247 -8.78 2.60 -3.09
CA LEU A 247 -7.86 1.88 -3.98
C LEU A 247 -6.93 2.81 -4.75
N GLU A 248 -7.44 3.93 -5.26
CA GLU A 248 -6.63 4.98 -5.91
C GLU A 248 -5.56 5.52 -4.94
N LYS A 249 -5.96 5.82 -3.70
CA LYS A 249 -5.05 6.34 -2.67
C LYS A 249 -4.01 5.31 -2.20
N ILE A 250 -4.33 4.02 -2.24
CA ILE A 250 -3.34 2.94 -2.03
C ILE A 250 -2.32 2.95 -3.17
N SER A 251 -2.77 3.01 -4.43
CA SER A 251 -1.88 3.05 -5.60
C SER A 251 -0.93 4.26 -5.57
N GLN A 252 -1.43 5.44 -5.18
CA GLN A 252 -0.60 6.63 -4.96
C GLN A 252 0.46 6.41 -3.86
N LEU A 253 0.09 5.79 -2.73
CA LEU A 253 1.03 5.51 -1.64
C LEU A 253 2.10 4.47 -2.04
N ASP A 254 1.73 3.45 -2.80
CA ASP A 254 2.68 2.45 -3.33
C ASP A 254 3.65 3.06 -4.34
N TYR A 255 3.19 3.98 -5.21
CA TYR A 255 4.06 4.77 -6.07
C TYR A 255 5.11 5.55 -5.27
N PHE A 256 4.70 6.28 -4.22
CA PHE A 256 5.64 7.03 -3.37
C PHE A 256 6.61 6.11 -2.61
N ILE A 257 6.15 4.95 -2.11
CA ILE A 257 7.01 3.97 -1.46
C ILE A 257 8.11 3.48 -2.42
N ASN A 258 7.73 3.09 -3.64
CA ASN A 258 8.66 2.58 -4.65
C ASN A 258 9.65 3.66 -5.13
N ASP A 259 9.19 4.91 -5.30
CA ASP A 259 10.03 6.08 -5.61
C ASP A 259 11.08 6.35 -4.52
N TYR A 260 10.68 6.30 -3.25
CA TYR A 260 11.61 6.46 -2.13
C TYR A 260 12.58 5.28 -1.97
N GLU A 261 12.13 4.04 -2.19
CA GLU A 261 13.00 2.85 -2.17
C GLU A 261 14.04 2.90 -3.31
N SER A 262 13.66 3.40 -4.50
CA SER A 262 14.58 3.69 -5.61
C SER A 262 15.61 4.76 -5.24
N LYS A 263 15.17 5.89 -4.65
CA LYS A 263 16.06 6.98 -4.19
C LYS A 263 17.02 6.55 -3.08
N ILE A 264 16.61 5.64 -2.18
CA ILE A 264 17.51 5.06 -1.19
C ILE A 264 18.63 4.26 -1.89
N ASN A 265 18.29 3.44 -2.88
CA ASN A 265 19.27 2.64 -3.63
C ASN A 265 20.27 3.51 -4.41
N GLU A 266 19.79 4.61 -5.02
CA GLU A 266 20.63 5.64 -5.64
C GLU A 266 21.64 6.22 -4.63
N ARG A 267 21.19 6.71 -3.46
CA ARG A 267 22.07 7.32 -2.45
C ARG A 267 23.06 6.31 -1.83
N ILE A 268 22.67 5.04 -1.69
CA ILE A 268 23.57 3.96 -1.26
C ILE A 268 24.67 3.72 -2.32
N SER A 269 24.31 3.75 -3.61
CA SER A 269 25.27 3.63 -4.71
C SER A 269 26.26 4.79 -4.73
N GLU A 270 25.77 6.04 -4.64
CA GLU A 270 26.62 7.24 -4.51
C GLU A 270 27.59 7.10 -3.33
N LYS A 271 27.08 6.74 -2.14
CA LYS A 271 27.88 6.57 -0.92
C LYS A 271 28.97 5.53 -1.09
N LYS A 272 28.70 4.42 -1.79
CA LYS A 272 29.71 3.39 -2.13
C LYS A 272 30.84 3.96 -3.00
N THR A 273 30.53 4.80 -3.99
CA THR A 273 31.58 5.45 -4.80
C THR A 273 32.45 6.41 -3.98
N LEU A 274 31.85 7.11 -3.01
CA LEU A 274 32.56 8.02 -2.10
C LEU A 274 33.43 7.28 -1.09
N GLN A 275 32.94 6.16 -0.55
CA GLN A 275 33.71 5.30 0.35
C GLN A 275 34.96 4.73 -0.34
N ASN A 276 34.85 4.36 -1.63
CA ASN A 276 36.01 3.95 -2.44
C ASN A 276 37.01 5.12 -2.63
N LYS A 277 36.52 6.33 -2.96
CA LYS A 277 37.37 7.53 -3.09
C LYS A 277 38.07 7.88 -1.78
N LYS A 278 37.37 7.80 -0.65
CA LYS A 278 37.90 7.99 0.69
C LYS A 278 39.06 7.02 0.96
N ALA A 279 38.87 5.72 0.74
CA ALA A 279 39.93 4.72 0.94
C ALA A 279 41.18 4.98 0.08
N SER A 280 41.03 5.40 -1.19
CA SER A 280 42.18 5.80 -2.01
C SER A 280 42.88 7.07 -1.51
N LEU A 281 42.13 8.04 -0.98
CA LEU A 281 42.64 9.30 -0.46
C LEU A 281 43.33 9.13 0.91
N GLU A 282 42.85 8.21 1.75
CA GLU A 282 43.49 7.80 3.00
C GLU A 282 44.83 7.10 2.74
N LEU A 283 44.93 6.30 1.67
CA LEU A 283 46.19 5.72 1.20
C LEU A 283 47.16 6.81 0.70
N GLU A 284 46.68 7.79 -0.07
CA GLU A 284 47.47 8.92 -0.54
C GLU A 284 48.02 9.74 0.64
N ILE A 285 47.16 10.12 1.59
CA ILE A 285 47.53 10.81 2.83
C ILE A 285 48.61 10.02 3.59
N SER A 286 48.42 8.70 3.78
CA SER A 286 49.41 7.85 4.47
C SER A 286 50.76 7.83 3.74
N ASN A 287 50.79 7.91 2.42
CA ASN A 287 52.02 7.92 1.64
C ASN A 287 52.70 9.29 1.63
N ILE A 288 51.94 10.39 1.57
CA ILE A 288 52.47 11.75 1.73
C ILE A 288 53.04 11.94 3.15
N GLU A 289 52.38 11.44 4.20
CA GLU A 289 52.89 11.51 5.58
C GLU A 289 54.20 10.73 5.74
N LYS A 290 54.36 9.56 5.11
CA LYS A 290 55.64 8.83 5.07
C LYS A 290 56.74 9.61 4.36
N GLN A 291 56.43 10.22 3.20
CA GLN A 291 57.39 11.06 2.47
C GLN A 291 57.85 12.24 3.32
N ILE A 292 56.92 12.94 3.99
CA ILE A 292 57.24 14.03 4.90
C ILE A 292 58.13 13.54 6.06
N THR A 293 57.85 12.38 6.68
CA THR A 293 58.73 11.87 7.73
C THR A 293 60.15 11.59 7.22
N LEU A 294 60.29 10.91 6.07
CA LEU A 294 61.60 10.58 5.48
C LEU A 294 62.40 11.84 5.13
N GLU A 295 61.77 12.85 4.51
CA GLU A 295 62.42 14.13 4.21
C GLU A 295 62.83 14.88 5.50
N THR A 296 62.01 14.88 6.55
CA THR A 296 62.39 15.52 7.82
C THR A 296 63.47 14.76 8.59
N GLU A 297 63.65 13.46 8.36
CA GLU A 297 64.75 12.68 8.92
C GLU A 297 66.03 12.88 8.11
N ALA A 298 65.95 12.88 6.77
CA ALA A 298 67.06 13.22 5.89
C ALA A 298 67.61 14.63 6.15
N ALA A 299 66.74 15.63 6.32
CA ALA A 299 67.13 17.01 6.64
C ALA A 299 67.85 17.13 8.00
N LYS A 300 67.37 16.42 9.04
CA LYS A 300 68.07 16.37 10.35
C LYS A 300 69.42 15.67 10.26
N LEU A 301 69.52 14.61 9.45
CA LEU A 301 70.77 13.90 9.23
C LEU A 301 71.77 14.73 8.40
N ALA A 302 71.29 15.64 7.53
CA ALA A 302 72.14 16.66 6.91
C ALA A 302 72.63 17.67 7.96
N GLU A 303 71.73 18.25 8.76
CA GLU A 303 72.08 19.21 9.83
C GLU A 303 73.13 18.65 10.82
N LEU A 304 73.01 17.37 11.17
CA LEU A 304 73.96 16.65 12.02
C LEU A 304 75.30 16.35 11.36
N ARG A 305 75.37 16.33 10.02
CA ARG A 305 76.62 16.15 9.26
C ARG A 305 77.31 17.49 9.02
N ASP A 306 76.55 18.52 8.63
CA ASP A 306 77.06 19.89 8.48
C ASP A 306 77.70 20.37 9.79
N LYS A 307 77.01 20.20 10.92
CA LYS A 307 77.55 20.50 12.27
C LYS A 307 78.71 19.59 12.69
N LYS A 308 78.82 18.37 12.14
CA LYS A 308 79.95 17.48 12.43
C LYS A 308 81.19 17.87 11.62
N GLU A 309 81.04 18.28 10.37
CA GLU A 309 82.15 18.83 9.56
C GLU A 309 82.62 20.20 10.08
N GLU A 310 81.72 20.99 10.67
CA GLU A 310 82.05 22.22 11.40
C GLU A 310 82.87 21.94 12.68
N LEU A 311 82.61 20.82 13.38
CA LEU A 311 83.35 20.38 14.57
C LEU A 311 84.67 19.64 14.26
N GLU A 312 84.71 18.80 13.22
CA GLU A 312 85.92 18.03 12.87
C GLU A 312 87.05 18.91 12.29
N ASN A 313 86.75 20.16 11.91
CA ASN A 313 87.77 21.19 11.62
C ASN A 313 88.51 21.72 12.87
N ILE A 314 88.07 21.38 14.09
CA ILE A 314 88.60 21.97 15.34
C ILE A 314 89.60 21.04 16.07
N GLU A 315 89.44 19.72 16.00
CA GLU A 315 90.24 18.77 16.81
C GLU A 315 91.20 17.88 15.99
N THR A 316 92.39 18.41 15.68
CA THR A 316 93.51 17.62 15.15
C THR A 316 94.66 17.47 16.15
N LYS A 317 94.55 16.52 17.10
CA LYS A 317 95.67 15.77 17.75
C LYS A 317 95.24 14.88 18.93
N SER A 318 95.52 13.58 18.83
CA SER A 318 96.00 12.62 19.88
C SER A 318 95.41 11.22 19.65
N ASP A 319 96.10 10.16 20.11
CA ASP A 319 96.12 8.88 19.39
C ASP A 319 96.01 7.61 20.27
N SER A 320 95.19 6.63 19.81
CA SER A 320 95.22 5.19 20.16
C SER A 320 94.83 4.78 21.62
N ASN A 321 94.47 3.55 22.03
CA ASN A 321 94.24 2.18 21.47
C ASN A 321 93.55 1.33 22.62
N LYS A 322 93.03 0.07 22.58
CA LYS A 322 92.83 -1.05 21.62
C LYS A 322 91.90 -2.14 22.25
N VAL A 323 91.01 -2.81 21.48
CA VAL A 323 90.52 -4.24 21.68
C VAL A 323 89.61 -4.50 22.92
N VAL A 324 88.52 -5.32 22.91
CA VAL A 324 88.31 -6.77 22.67
C VAL A 324 86.94 -7.00 21.97
N LYS A 325 86.83 -7.54 20.75
CA LYS A 325 86.79 -8.96 20.31
C LYS A 325 85.69 -9.87 20.92
N ASN A 326 84.69 -10.26 20.12
CA ASN A 326 84.52 -11.66 19.68
C ASN A 326 83.41 -11.84 18.63
N GLU A 327 83.56 -12.88 17.81
CA GLU A 327 82.58 -13.37 16.84
C GLU A 327 81.98 -14.71 17.35
N VAL A 328 80.79 -15.11 16.86
CA VAL A 328 80.61 -16.31 15.99
C VAL A 328 79.13 -16.72 15.89
N LYS A 329 78.80 -17.13 14.66
CA LYS A 329 77.56 -17.64 14.06
C LYS A 329 76.67 -18.62 14.88
N SER A 330 75.36 -18.46 14.65
CA SER A 330 74.34 -19.48 14.32
C SER A 330 74.04 -20.69 15.21
N SER A 331 72.77 -20.83 15.57
CA SER A 331 72.00 -22.09 15.47
C SER A 331 70.50 -21.79 15.31
N PHE A 332 69.72 -22.76 14.80
CA PHE A 332 68.27 -22.61 14.55
C PHE A 332 67.44 -23.05 15.77
N THR A 333 66.62 -22.15 16.34
CA THR A 333 65.52 -22.53 17.26
C THR A 333 64.28 -21.66 17.05
N SER A 334 63.38 -22.11 16.17
CA SER A 334 61.93 -21.81 16.13
C SER A 334 61.42 -20.57 16.89
N SER A 335 61.60 -19.37 16.32
CA SER A 335 60.88 -18.16 16.73
C SER A 335 60.21 -17.52 15.51
N SER A 336 58.88 -17.40 15.52
CA SER A 336 58.18 -16.58 14.51
C SER A 336 58.55 -15.11 14.68
N PRO A 337 58.64 -14.32 13.60
CA PRO A 337 59.08 -12.93 13.70
C PRO A 337 58.00 -12.05 14.35
N LEU A 338 58.43 -10.94 14.96
CA LEU A 338 57.55 -9.90 15.51
C LEU A 338 57.57 -8.68 14.58
N GLU A 339 56.88 -8.79 13.45
CA GLU A 339 56.78 -7.71 12.44
C GLU A 339 55.66 -6.72 12.74
N TYR A 340 54.62 -7.14 13.47
CA TYR A 340 53.51 -6.28 13.85
C TYR A 340 53.20 -6.37 15.35
N THR A 341 53.14 -5.20 16.01
CA THR A 341 52.62 -5.13 17.37
C THR A 341 51.11 -5.35 17.38
N ILE A 342 50.57 -5.82 18.51
CA ILE A 342 49.12 -6.00 18.69
C ILE A 342 48.33 -4.70 18.46
N ASN A 343 48.92 -3.54 18.73
CA ASN A 343 48.27 -2.24 18.51
C ASN A 343 48.18 -1.90 17.02
N GLU A 344 49.21 -2.23 16.23
CA GLU A 344 49.16 -2.08 14.78
C GLU A 344 48.22 -3.09 14.13
N PHE A 345 48.17 -4.31 14.63
CA PHE A 345 47.21 -5.31 14.16
C PHE A 345 45.76 -4.89 14.45
N LYS A 346 45.47 -4.46 15.69
CA LYS A 346 44.17 -3.87 16.06
C LYS A 346 43.81 -2.67 15.20
N TRP A 347 44.78 -1.83 14.85
CA TRP A 347 44.57 -0.65 14.00
C TRP A 347 44.37 -0.98 12.51
N ARG A 348 45.08 -1.99 11.99
CA ARG A 348 44.97 -2.44 10.59
C ARG A 348 43.72 -3.27 10.31
N GLY A 349 43.22 -4.02 11.29
CA GLY A 349 42.10 -4.95 11.15
C GLY A 349 42.44 -6.24 10.39
N VAL A 350 43.22 -6.12 9.30
CA VAL A 350 43.69 -7.23 8.45
C VAL A 350 45.19 -7.11 8.24
N ILE A 351 45.91 -8.23 8.30
CA ILE A 351 47.32 -8.35 7.92
C ILE A 351 47.45 -9.47 6.90
N TYR A 352 48.17 -9.23 5.79
CA TYR A 352 48.53 -10.26 4.83
C TYR A 352 50.01 -10.58 4.99
N TRP A 353 50.34 -11.81 5.37
CA TRP A 353 51.72 -12.23 5.68
C TRP A 353 51.90 -13.73 5.43
N GLY A 354 53.05 -14.15 4.89
CA GLY A 354 53.37 -15.58 4.68
C GLY A 354 52.46 -16.32 3.69
N GLY A 355 51.64 -15.61 2.90
CA GLY A 355 50.59 -16.21 2.07
C GLY A 355 49.26 -16.45 2.81
N HIS A 356 49.14 -15.96 4.04
CA HIS A 356 47.93 -16.02 4.86
C HIS A 356 47.36 -14.63 5.12
N LYS A 357 46.07 -14.58 5.44
CA LYS A 357 45.33 -13.39 5.83
C LYS A 357 44.92 -13.51 7.30
N PHE A 358 45.52 -12.69 8.15
CA PHE A 358 45.23 -12.62 9.57
C PHE A 358 44.18 -11.53 9.84
N THR A 359 43.11 -11.91 10.52
CA THR A 359 42.12 -11.01 11.14
C THR A 359 42.08 -11.28 12.66
N TYR A 360 41.36 -10.49 13.45
CA TYR A 360 41.37 -10.65 14.91
C TYR A 360 39.98 -10.70 15.53
N TYR A 361 39.90 -11.38 16.68
CA TYR A 361 38.71 -11.47 17.51
C TYR A 361 39.07 -11.19 18.97
N SER A 362 38.28 -10.37 19.68
CA SER A 362 38.47 -10.20 21.12
C SER A 362 37.98 -11.45 21.85
N GLU A 363 38.74 -11.89 22.85
CA GLU A 363 38.43 -13.07 23.66
C GLU A 363 37.07 -12.96 24.39
N SER A 364 36.56 -11.74 24.52
CA SER A 364 35.28 -11.37 25.13
C SER A 364 34.04 -11.85 24.36
N VAL A 365 34.19 -12.37 23.14
CA VAL A 365 33.08 -12.82 22.28
C VAL A 365 33.15 -14.34 22.09
N LEU A 366 32.01 -15.03 22.15
CA LEU A 366 31.94 -16.49 21.96
C LEU A 366 32.28 -16.89 20.50
N PRO A 367 32.94 -18.04 20.28
CA PRO A 367 33.28 -19.08 21.26
C PRO A 367 34.49 -18.75 22.15
N GLY A 368 35.19 -17.62 21.95
CA GLY A 368 36.36 -17.15 22.70
C GLY A 368 36.52 -17.68 24.12
N TYR A 369 35.69 -17.26 25.08
CA TYR A 369 35.77 -17.78 26.47
C TYR A 369 35.32 -19.23 26.69
N GLY A 370 34.54 -19.82 25.78
CA GLY A 370 34.09 -21.21 25.82
C GLY A 370 35.07 -22.23 25.21
N LEU A 371 36.11 -21.78 24.51
CA LEU A 371 37.13 -22.67 23.93
C LEU A 371 38.00 -23.33 25.02
N SER A 372 38.06 -24.67 24.99
CA SER A 372 38.86 -25.50 25.91
C SER A 372 40.36 -25.48 25.56
N ILE A 373 40.98 -24.32 25.75
CA ILE A 373 42.41 -24.08 25.50
C ILE A 373 43.23 -24.48 26.74
N PRO A 374 44.13 -25.48 26.65
CA PRO A 374 44.92 -25.93 27.81
C PRO A 374 45.83 -24.84 28.35
N GLY A 375 45.70 -24.50 29.65
CA GLY A 375 46.51 -23.48 30.32
C GLY A 375 46.45 -22.08 29.67
N ARG A 376 45.27 -21.74 29.12
CA ARG A 376 44.96 -20.44 28.53
C ARG A 376 45.46 -19.27 29.40
N HIS A 377 46.21 -18.37 28.82
CA HIS A 377 46.59 -17.10 29.43
C HIS A 377 46.71 -16.00 28.38
N ILE A 378 46.99 -14.76 28.82
CA ILE A 378 47.34 -13.65 27.93
C ILE A 378 48.86 -13.49 27.95
N SER A 379 49.47 -13.62 26.78
CA SER A 379 50.90 -13.39 26.56
C SER A 379 51.30 -11.94 26.90
N LYS A 380 52.60 -11.70 27.14
CA LYS A 380 53.14 -10.33 27.31
C LYS A 380 52.89 -9.40 26.11
N LEU A 381 52.58 -9.96 24.95
CA LEU A 381 52.24 -9.25 23.71
C LEU A 381 50.73 -9.03 23.52
N GLY A 382 49.88 -9.50 24.44
CA GLY A 382 48.42 -9.27 24.47
C GLY A 382 47.55 -10.28 23.69
N TYR A 383 48.17 -11.27 23.05
CA TYR A 383 47.49 -12.39 22.40
C TYR A 383 47.05 -13.44 23.43
N VAL A 384 45.93 -14.13 23.16
CA VAL A 384 45.54 -15.33 23.90
C VAL A 384 46.46 -16.47 23.50
N THR A 385 47.06 -17.14 24.49
CA THR A 385 48.03 -18.23 24.28
C THR A 385 47.68 -19.48 25.09
N ASP A 386 48.04 -20.66 24.56
CA ASP A 386 47.99 -21.92 25.30
C ASP A 386 49.19 -22.09 26.26
N LYS A 387 49.18 -23.17 27.06
CA LYS A 387 50.23 -23.52 28.03
C LYS A 387 51.65 -23.61 27.45
N ASP A 388 51.78 -23.87 26.15
CA ASP A 388 53.05 -24.06 25.45
C ASP A 388 53.48 -22.77 24.70
N GLY A 389 52.71 -21.70 24.83
CA GLY A 389 53.00 -20.37 24.29
C GLY A 389 52.46 -20.10 22.88
N TYR A 390 51.66 -21.00 22.30
CA TYR A 390 51.12 -20.79 20.95
C TYR A 390 49.93 -19.83 20.96
N ILE A 391 49.90 -18.90 20.02
CA ILE A 391 48.77 -17.98 19.80
C ILE A 391 47.55 -18.77 19.35
N VAL A 392 46.40 -18.52 19.99
CA VAL A 392 45.15 -19.23 19.69
C VAL A 392 44.53 -18.69 18.39
N LEU A 393 44.27 -19.59 17.44
CA LEU A 393 43.69 -19.28 16.13
C LEU A 393 42.35 -20.00 15.89
N ALA A 394 41.43 -19.33 15.19
CA ALA A 394 40.36 -19.95 14.41
C ALA A 394 40.74 -20.00 12.93
N SER A 395 40.27 -21.02 12.20
CA SER A 395 40.41 -21.10 10.74
C SER A 395 39.31 -21.97 10.12
N ASN A 396 39.35 -22.12 8.79
CA ASN A 396 38.42 -22.93 8.02
C ASN A 396 38.40 -24.41 8.49
N PRO A 397 37.23 -25.10 8.47
CA PRO A 397 37.10 -26.51 8.86
C PRO A 397 38.12 -27.49 8.25
N SER A 398 38.64 -27.22 7.06
CA SER A 398 39.61 -28.08 6.36
C SER A 398 41.01 -28.14 6.99
N ILE A 399 41.40 -27.16 7.81
CA ILE A 399 42.70 -27.13 8.50
C ILE A 399 42.54 -27.78 9.87
N ALA A 400 43.31 -28.81 10.23
CA ALA A 400 43.05 -29.57 11.45
C ALA A 400 43.20 -28.75 12.74
N ILE A 401 42.36 -29.05 13.76
CA ILE A 401 42.59 -28.55 15.12
C ILE A 401 43.92 -29.11 15.62
N GLY A 402 44.75 -28.27 16.22
CA GLY A 402 46.13 -28.57 16.59
C GLY A 402 47.16 -28.26 15.50
N THR A 403 46.78 -27.92 14.27
CA THR A 403 47.72 -27.43 13.25
C THR A 403 48.43 -26.17 13.75
N VAL A 404 49.75 -26.16 13.64
CA VAL A 404 50.64 -25.05 14.03
C VAL A 404 51.13 -24.33 12.77
N ILE A 405 51.10 -23.00 12.78
CA ILE A 405 51.64 -22.13 11.72
C ILE A 405 52.58 -21.05 12.28
N ASP A 406 53.41 -20.48 11.42
CA ASP A 406 54.14 -19.24 11.72
C ASP A 406 53.21 -18.01 11.61
N THR A 407 53.52 -16.97 12.38
CA THR A 407 52.75 -15.71 12.40
C THR A 407 53.71 -14.53 12.55
N PRO A 408 53.34 -13.30 12.10
CA PRO A 408 54.18 -12.11 12.26
C PRO A 408 54.08 -11.46 13.67
N PHE A 409 53.61 -12.21 14.67
CA PHE A 409 53.26 -11.71 16.01
C PHE A 409 54.21 -12.15 17.13
N GLY A 410 55.41 -12.63 16.79
CA GLY A 410 56.45 -13.01 17.75
C GLY A 410 56.31 -14.41 18.36
N ALA A 411 55.28 -15.18 17.96
CA ALA A 411 55.07 -16.57 18.37
C ALA A 411 54.37 -17.37 17.27
N LYS A 412 54.46 -18.70 17.32
CA LYS A 412 53.70 -19.59 16.42
C LYS A 412 52.23 -19.61 16.84
N GLY A 413 51.33 -19.72 15.87
CA GLY A 413 49.90 -19.87 16.12
C GLY A 413 49.48 -21.34 16.06
N LYS A 414 48.42 -21.70 16.78
CA LYS A 414 47.84 -23.06 16.79
C LYS A 414 46.32 -22.97 16.65
N VAL A 415 45.75 -23.75 15.72
CA VAL A 415 44.31 -23.78 15.46
C VAL A 415 43.58 -24.50 16.59
N TYR A 416 42.69 -23.79 17.28
CA TYR A 416 41.84 -24.31 18.36
C TYR A 416 40.35 -24.24 18.04
N ASP A 417 39.97 -23.51 16.98
CA ASP A 417 38.58 -23.11 16.74
C ASP A 417 38.21 -23.12 15.24
N ARG A 418 36.90 -23.12 14.96
CA ARG A 418 36.30 -23.28 13.63
C ARG A 418 35.55 -22.04 13.18
N CYS A 419 36.05 -21.37 12.15
CA CYS A 419 35.27 -20.41 11.40
C CYS A 419 34.72 -21.07 10.12
N GLU A 420 33.45 -21.47 10.16
CA GLU A 420 32.77 -22.16 9.04
C GLU A 420 32.66 -21.32 7.77
N SER A 421 32.63 -19.99 7.90
CA SER A 421 32.50 -19.02 6.80
C SER A 421 33.83 -18.48 6.28
N CYS A 422 34.97 -18.90 6.84
CA CYS A 422 36.29 -18.37 6.50
C CYS A 422 36.94 -19.08 5.31
N THR A 423 37.78 -18.36 4.56
CA THR A 423 38.57 -18.93 3.45
C THR A 423 39.78 -19.72 3.96
N LEU A 424 40.34 -20.59 3.12
CA LEU A 424 41.47 -21.47 3.48
C LEU A 424 42.76 -20.73 3.86
N ASP A 425 42.91 -19.47 3.42
CA ASP A 425 44.03 -18.59 3.75
C ASP A 425 43.81 -17.77 5.02
N LEU A 426 42.59 -17.78 5.60
CA LEU A 426 42.25 -16.95 6.75
C LEU A 426 42.59 -17.62 8.09
N PHE A 427 43.21 -16.84 8.97
CA PHE A 427 43.37 -17.17 10.39
C PHE A 427 42.88 -16.01 11.24
N ASP A 428 41.81 -16.25 12.02
CA ASP A 428 41.32 -15.31 13.02
C ASP A 428 42.10 -15.50 14.32
N VAL A 429 42.71 -14.42 14.78
CA VAL A 429 43.64 -14.41 15.92
C VAL A 429 42.93 -13.95 17.18
N TYR A 430 42.95 -14.77 18.22
CA TYR A 430 42.36 -14.42 19.51
C TYR A 430 43.27 -13.49 20.31
N ILE A 431 42.73 -12.32 20.65
CA ILE A 431 43.41 -11.26 21.39
C ILE A 431 42.56 -10.74 22.55
N LYS A 432 43.17 -10.02 23.49
CA LYS A 432 42.44 -9.33 24.57
C LYS A 432 41.68 -8.11 24.04
#